data_AF-A0A973N2T4-F1
#
_entry.id   AF-A0A973N2T4-F1
#
_cell.length_a   1.000
_cell.length_b   1.000
_cell.length_c   1.000
_cell.angle_alpha   90.00
_cell.angle_beta   90.00
_cell.angle_gamma   90.00
#
_symmetry.space_group_name_H-M   'P 1'
#
loop_
_entity.id
_entity.type
_entity.pdbx_description
1 polymer ?
#
loop_
_entity_poly.entity_id
_entity_poly.type
_entity_poly.pdbx_seq_one_letter_code
_entity_poly.pdbx_strand_id
1 'polypeptide(L)' 'ARALAPLHQLIGFAEPLMRQGAKALFLKGQDVEAELTEAAKYWSIQPQLHQSRTGDGWIVELKAAERRS' A
#
# COMPACT_ATOMS: atom_id res chain seq x y z
N ALA A 1 -10.60 -14.21 4.09
CA ALA A 1 -9.88 -13.05 3.52
C ALA A 1 -10.40 -11.78 4.20
N ARG A 2 -9.53 -10.95 4.80
CA ARG A 2 -9.90 -9.60 5.26
C ARG A 2 -9.82 -8.66 4.06
N ALA A 3 -10.83 -8.69 3.21
CA ALA A 3 -10.80 -8.01 1.90
C ALA A 3 -11.13 -6.52 2.08
N LEU A 4 -10.12 -5.73 2.41
CA LEU A 4 -10.15 -4.28 2.13
C LEU A 4 -10.04 -4.07 0.61
N ALA A 5 -10.35 -2.85 0.14
CA ALA A 5 -10.17 -2.48 -1.25
C ALA A 5 -8.74 -2.79 -1.75
N PRO A 6 -8.56 -3.04 -3.07
CA PRO A 6 -7.23 -3.24 -3.66
C PRO A 6 -6.27 -2.11 -3.29
N LEU A 7 -4.98 -2.42 -3.08
CA LEU A 7 -3.97 -1.45 -2.64
C LEU A 7 -3.93 -0.19 -3.51
N HIS A 8 -4.06 -0.31 -4.84
CA HIS A 8 -4.06 0.84 -5.74
C HIS A 8 -5.19 1.85 -5.45
N GLN A 9 -6.35 1.39 -4.99
CA GLN A 9 -7.47 2.26 -4.62
C GLN A 9 -7.22 2.91 -3.25
N LEU A 10 -6.71 2.12 -2.30
CA LEU A 10 -6.34 2.61 -0.97
C LEU A 10 -5.27 3.70 -1.03
N ILE A 11 -4.28 3.56 -1.92
CA ILE A 11 -3.29 4.60 -2.19
C ILE A 11 -3.97 5.87 -2.68
N GLY A 12 -4.96 5.76 -3.58
CA GLY A 12 -5.73 6.91 -4.05
C GLY A 12 -6.46 7.67 -2.94
N PHE A 13 -6.99 6.97 -1.94
CA PHE A 13 -7.61 7.62 -0.78
C PHE A 13 -6.59 8.25 0.17
N ALA A 14 -5.42 7.63 0.33
CA ALA A 14 -4.39 8.11 1.24
C ALA A 14 -3.51 9.22 0.63
N GLU A 15 -3.43 9.32 -0.70
CA GLU A 15 -2.50 10.22 -1.38
C GLU A 15 -2.62 11.70 -0.97
N PRO A 16 -3.83 12.29 -0.82
CA PRO A 16 -3.94 13.68 -0.39
C PRO A 16 -3.38 13.93 1.02
N LEU A 17 -3.42 12.91 1.88
CA LEU A 17 -2.86 12.97 3.24
C LEU A 17 -1.34 12.75 3.20
N MET A 18 -0.86 11.82 2.38
CA MET A 18 0.58 11.61 2.19
C MET A 18 1.27 12.86 1.63
N ARG A 19 0.60 13.60 0.73
CA ARG A 19 1.07 14.91 0.26
C ARG A 19 1.21 15.96 1.36
N GLN A 20 0.48 15.83 2.46
CA GLN A 20 0.61 16.69 3.65
C GLN A 20 1.66 16.17 4.64
N GLY A 21 2.43 15.15 4.27
CA GLY A 21 3.49 14.56 5.10
C GLY A 21 3.03 13.39 5.98
N ALA A 22 1.78 12.93 5.85
CA ALA A 22 1.33 11.74 6.57
C ALA A 22 1.99 10.47 6.03
N LYS A 23 2.16 9.47 6.90
CA LYS A 23 2.54 8.11 6.49
C LYS A 23 1.31 7.23 6.39
N ALA A 24 1.21 6.43 5.34
CA ALA A 24 0.13 5.47 5.18
C ALA A 24 0.61 4.06 5.54
N LEU A 25 -0.19 3.35 6.35
CA LEU A 25 0.05 1.96 6.74
C LEU A 25 -1.15 1.11 6.32
N PHE A 26 -0.93 0.15 5.42
CA PHE A 26 -1.97 -0.72 4.90
C PHE A 26 -1.77 -2.15 5.38
N LEU A 27 -2.77 -2.72 6.04
CA LEU A 27 -2.80 -4.13 6.40
C LEU A 27 -3.13 -4.96 5.16
N LYS A 28 -2.23 -5.85 4.78
CA LYS A 28 -2.34 -6.70 3.58
C LYS A 28 -2.09 -8.17 3.91
N GLY A 29 -2.62 -9.04 3.06
CA GLY A 29 -2.49 -10.48 3.21
C GLY A 29 -1.26 -11.03 2.50
N GLN A 30 -1.21 -12.36 2.37
CA GLN A 30 -0.15 -13.10 1.69
C GLN A 30 0.11 -12.66 0.24
N ASP A 31 -0.91 -12.13 -0.46
CA ASP A 31 -0.82 -11.70 -1.86
C ASP A 31 -0.29 -10.25 -2.03
N VAL A 32 0.43 -9.72 -1.04
CA VAL A 32 0.91 -8.33 -1.03
C VAL A 32 1.77 -7.99 -2.25
N GLU A 33 2.57 -8.93 -2.75
CA GLU A 33 3.41 -8.72 -3.92
C GLU A 33 2.58 -8.45 -5.17
N ALA A 34 1.53 -9.25 -5.41
CA ALA A 34 0.63 -9.05 -6.54
C ALA A 34 -0.10 -7.71 -6.44
N GLU A 35 -0.52 -7.30 -5.24
CA GLU A 35 -1.13 -5.98 -5.02
C GLU A 35 -0.16 -4.82 -5.27
N LEU A 36 1.12 -4.97 -4.92
CA LEU A 36 2.16 -3.99 -5.20
C LEU A 36 2.47 -3.90 -6.70
N THR A 37 2.55 -5.03 -7.39
CA THR A 37 2.72 -5.08 -8.85
C THR A 37 1.57 -4.36 -9.55
N GLU A 38 0.33 -4.57 -9.11
CA GLU A 38 -0.83 -3.88 -9.66
C GLU A 38 -0.79 -2.37 -9.35
N ALA A 39 -0.51 -2.00 -8.10
CA ALA A 39 -0.40 -0.59 -7.70
C ALA A 39 0.69 0.15 -8.49
N ALA A 40 1.81 -0.51 -8.79
CA ALA A 40 2.92 0.06 -9.55
C ALA A 40 2.54 0.46 -11.00
N LYS A 41 1.44 -0.06 -11.55
CA LYS A 41 0.92 0.39 -12.86
C LYS A 41 0.41 1.83 -12.81
N TYR A 42 -0.19 2.23 -11.69
CA TYR A 42 -0.85 3.52 -11.52
C TYR A 42 -0.04 4.51 -10.69
N TRP A 43 0.88 4.01 -9.86
CA TRP A 43 1.60 4.80 -8.88
C TRP A 43 3.10 4.56 -8.93
N SER A 44 3.88 5.61 -8.74
CA SER A 44 5.28 5.54 -8.35
C SER A 44 5.33 5.52 -6.82
N ILE A 45 5.77 4.39 -6.26
CA ILE A 45 5.80 4.13 -4.81
C ILE A 45 7.08 3.42 -4.40
N GLN A 46 7.49 3.61 -3.16
CA GLN A 46 8.61 2.88 -2.53
C GLN A 46 8.10 2.25 -1.22
N PRO A 47 7.54 1.02 -1.28
CA PRO A 47 6.98 0.35 -0.12
C PRO A 47 8.06 -0.13 0.85
N GLN A 48 7.80 0.03 2.14
CA GLN A 48 8.50 -0.74 3.18
C GLN A 48 7.55 -1.82 3.70
N LEU A 49 8.00 -3.07 3.66
CA LEU A 49 7.21 -4.23 4.06
C LEU A 49 7.59 -4.69 5.46
N HIS A 50 6.57 -4.83 6.31
CA HIS A 50 6.72 -5.36 7.66
C HIS A 50 5.95 -6.67 7.76
N GLN A 51 6.65 -7.78 7.96
CA GLN A 51 6.01 -9.10 8.11
C GLN A 51 5.27 -9.19 9.45
N SER A 52 4.08 -9.79 9.43
CA SER A 52 3.32 -10.09 10.64
C SER A 52 4.08 -11.07 11.55
N ARG A 53 3.98 -10.85 12.86
CA ARG A 53 4.62 -11.68 13.90
C ARG A 53 3.74 -12.81 14.41
N THR A 54 2.46 -12.82 14.05
CA THR A 54 1.44 -13.72 14.63
C THR A 54 0.53 -14.37 13.58
N GLY A 55 0.90 -14.28 12.30
CA GLY A 55 0.15 -14.83 11.17
C GLY A 55 0.74 -14.38 9.83
N ASP A 56 0.09 -14.72 8.72
CA ASP A 56 0.67 -14.66 7.36
C ASP A 56 0.42 -13.33 6.62
N GLY A 57 0.31 -12.23 7.37
CA GLY A 57 0.01 -10.90 6.84
C GLY A 57 1.22 -9.98 6.75
N TRP A 58 1.02 -8.82 6.13
CA TRP A 58 2.01 -7.77 5.95
C TRP A 58 1.43 -6.40 6.30
N ILE A 59 2.27 -5.49 6.76
CA ILE A 59 2.00 -4.05 6.74
C ILE A 59 2.81 -3.44 5.61
N VAL A 60 2.12 -2.76 4.70
CA VAL A 60 2.75 -1.92 3.67
C VAL A 60 2.80 -0.49 4.19
N GLU A 61 4.01 0.03 4.41
CA GLU A 61 4.23 1.44 4.72
C GLU A 61 4.59 2.23 3.46
N LEU A 62 3.90 3.35 3.27
CA LEU A 62 4.20 4.35 2.23
C LEU A 62 4.35 5.73 2.85
N LYS A 63 5.41 6.44 2.45
CA LYS A 63 5.67 7.84 2.82
C LYS A 63 5.18 8.82 1.74
N ALA A 64 5.10 8.36 0.50
CA ALA A 64 4.62 9.13 -0.63
C ALA A 64 4.11 8.17 -1.72
N ALA A 65 3.22 8.68 -2.56
CA ALA A 65 2.78 8.03 -3.78
C ALA A 65 2.51 9.10 -4.84
N GLU A 66 3.04 8.91 -6.03
CA GLU A 66 2.82 9.82 -7.17
C GLU A 66 2.09 9.08 -8.27
N ARG A 67 1.04 9.69 -8.83
CA ARG A 67 0.29 9.05 -9.91
C ARG A 67 1.12 9.02 -11.18
N ARG A 68 1.20 7.86 -11.83
CA ARG A 68 1.79 7.71 -13.17
C ARG A 68 0.79 8.24 -14.20
N SER A 69 1.27 9.13 -15.07
CA SER A 69 0.54 9.68 -16.23
C SER A 69 0.61 8.73 -17.42
#